data_AF-A0A9P6NSL2-F1
#
_entry.id   AF-A0A9P6NSL2-F1
#
_cell.length_a   1.000
_cell.length_b   1.000
_cell.length_c   1.000
_cell.angle_alpha   90.00
_cell.angle_beta   90.00
_cell.angle_gamma   90.00
#
_symmetry.space_group_name_H-M   'P 1'
#
loop_
_entity.id
_entity.type
_entity.pdbx_description
1 polymer ?
#
loop_
_entity_poly.entity_id
_entity_poly.type
_entity_poly.pdbx_seq_one_letter_code
_entity_poly.pdbx_strand_id
1 'polypeptide(L)'
;MPLDTQPIGPGSPPASSSPPSPQEKNKKRKPRPKKFTKNFSAPQKLDRDSCVTYIDYDCKLDKEEYPIYPNRETVFVRMPGEKITNFGKVGFTNTMHSSKLENPGWRTVRITCLGVVCCTNLHCRLRESPPTGPGKIQELISNPPLCVAYGCKGQKKYIECGTTACRVDYDDTTGWAVLHHSGFHNHPWPDPKKADPLAQKELMKKVLAEPNKKPLAHKVGTAGNGQLEVETVSEINPSFAHKDRLAYLRRKILVANGLMPEKESKGGSDRFILDMIYWARQGLRFISDSFNISDTHITFQTDWMAQVLCQRPQSGEVYSGGLMSDVTYQWFHHGYLLTTLMFNEALGRWVPIQLSWINGLGDAHHQAHFITLMNQIKNADLIATEKELLVCQVVDFSAAQKKGFVEAYMAVFGERDHNKALMKLKGCQEHFCASVMQIKHNQSIINAGSEVLFQKLANALLDPDQPNGPTLDQRFDDLIWKFPRAQ
;
A
#
# COMPACT_ATOMS: atom_id res chain seq x y z
N MET A 1 -10.75 -39.46 18.83
CA MET A 1 -10.30 -40.79 18.36
C MET A 1 -9.84 -40.65 16.92
N PRO A 2 -8.59 -41.00 16.61
CA PRO A 2 -7.97 -40.77 15.30
C PRO A 2 -8.23 -41.94 14.35
N LEU A 3 -8.28 -41.67 13.05
CA LEU A 3 -8.20 -42.69 12.01
C LEU A 3 -7.08 -42.29 11.04
N ASP A 4 -5.91 -42.87 11.27
CA ASP A 4 -4.88 -43.10 10.26
C ASP A 4 -5.34 -44.22 9.33
N THR A 5 -5.00 -44.13 8.05
CA THR A 5 -4.73 -45.29 7.17
C THR A 5 -4.14 -44.81 5.83
N GLN A 6 -2.83 -44.99 5.67
CA GLN A 6 -2.18 -45.38 4.42
C GLN A 6 -1.74 -46.86 4.57
N PRO A 7 -1.16 -47.58 3.58
CA PRO A 7 -0.90 -47.30 2.15
C PRO A 7 -1.32 -48.46 1.20
N ILE A 8 -1.25 -48.27 -0.13
CA ILE A 8 -1.25 -49.38 -1.10
C ILE A 8 -0.12 -49.19 -2.13
N GLY A 9 0.77 -50.17 -2.17
CA GLY A 9 1.45 -50.69 -3.36
C GLY A 9 1.58 -52.22 -3.18
N PRO A 10 2.13 -53.01 -4.12
CA PRO A 10 2.65 -52.70 -5.46
C PRO A 10 2.00 -53.55 -6.57
N GLY A 11 2.26 -53.22 -7.84
CA GLY A 11 1.93 -54.09 -8.98
C GLY A 11 2.84 -53.80 -10.18
N SER A 12 3.55 -54.82 -10.66
CA SER A 12 4.38 -54.84 -11.87
C SER A 12 4.04 -56.12 -12.67
N PRO A 13 4.59 -56.34 -13.88
CA PRO A 13 4.35 -55.77 -15.22
C PRO A 13 3.84 -56.89 -16.20
N PRO A 14 3.53 -56.67 -17.51
CA PRO A 14 4.54 -56.61 -18.62
C PRO A 14 4.03 -55.68 -19.78
N ALA A 15 4.60 -55.49 -20.97
CA ALA A 15 5.59 -56.18 -21.80
C ALA A 15 6.32 -55.19 -22.72
N SER A 16 7.51 -55.61 -23.18
CA SER A 16 8.44 -54.93 -24.08
C SER A 16 7.90 -54.69 -25.49
N SER A 17 8.13 -53.49 -26.03
CA SER A 17 8.24 -53.26 -27.48
C SER A 17 9.41 -52.31 -27.78
N SER A 18 10.15 -52.66 -28.84
CA SER A 18 11.47 -52.17 -29.22
C SER A 18 11.49 -50.69 -29.67
N PRO A 19 12.66 -50.01 -29.62
CA PRO A 19 12.74 -48.58 -29.89
C PRO A 19 12.87 -48.26 -31.39
N PRO A 20 12.28 -47.16 -31.90
CA PRO A 20 12.59 -46.67 -33.24
C PRO A 20 13.90 -45.84 -33.24
N SER A 21 14.64 -46.03 -34.33
CA SER A 21 15.97 -45.47 -34.65
C SER A 21 16.02 -43.92 -34.63
N PRO A 22 17.19 -43.30 -34.37
CA PRO A 22 17.30 -41.86 -34.13
C PRO A 22 17.31 -41.07 -35.44
N GLN A 23 16.28 -40.26 -35.67
CA GLN A 23 16.33 -39.20 -36.68
C GLN A 23 17.09 -37.99 -36.12
N GLU A 24 18.27 -37.76 -36.68
CA GLU A 24 19.07 -36.54 -36.54
C GLU A 24 18.23 -35.29 -36.84
N LYS A 25 17.94 -34.50 -35.80
CA LYS A 25 17.55 -33.09 -35.97
C LYS A 25 18.75 -32.21 -35.65
N ASN A 26 19.51 -31.94 -36.69
CA ASN A 26 20.62 -31.00 -36.73
C ASN A 26 20.13 -29.58 -36.36
N LYS A 27 20.09 -29.24 -35.06
CA LYS A 27 19.89 -27.87 -34.59
C LYS A 27 21.21 -27.11 -34.78
N LYS A 28 21.36 -26.45 -35.93
CA LYS A 28 22.38 -25.40 -36.11
C LYS A 28 22.24 -24.39 -34.98
N ARG A 29 23.15 -24.43 -34.01
CA ARG A 29 23.26 -23.44 -32.93
C ARG A 29 23.56 -22.09 -33.59
N LYS A 30 22.66 -21.11 -33.43
CA LYS A 30 22.96 -19.71 -33.76
C LYS A 30 24.24 -19.31 -33.02
N PRO A 31 25.18 -18.58 -33.65
CA PRO A 31 26.41 -18.17 -32.99
C PRO A 31 26.05 -17.29 -31.79
N ARG A 32 26.50 -17.70 -30.59
CA ARG A 32 26.42 -16.85 -29.40
C ARG A 32 27.29 -15.61 -29.65
N PRO A 33 26.85 -14.40 -29.30
CA PRO A 33 27.70 -13.22 -29.39
C PRO A 33 29.01 -13.48 -28.64
N LYS A 34 30.14 -13.07 -29.23
CA LYS A 34 31.46 -13.15 -28.59
C LYS A 34 31.38 -12.44 -27.24
N LYS A 35 31.55 -13.19 -26.14
CA LYS A 35 31.67 -12.61 -24.80
C LYS A 35 32.93 -11.74 -24.78
N PHE A 36 32.80 -10.49 -24.32
CA PHE A 36 33.92 -9.59 -24.09
C PHE A 36 35.01 -10.29 -23.25
N THR A 37 36.26 -10.28 -23.74
CA THR A 37 37.41 -10.89 -23.09
C THR A 37 37.95 -9.97 -22.00
N LYS A 38 38.03 -10.49 -20.77
CA LYS A 38 38.49 -9.74 -19.59
C LYS A 38 40.02 -9.73 -19.56
N ASN A 39 40.64 -8.56 -19.62
CA ASN A 39 42.10 -8.41 -19.56
C ASN A 39 42.56 -7.96 -18.16
N PHE A 40 42.09 -8.61 -17.11
CA PHE A 40 42.47 -8.25 -15.74
C PHE A 40 43.37 -9.32 -15.13
N SER A 41 44.62 -8.96 -14.84
CA SER A 41 45.57 -9.79 -14.10
C SER A 41 45.00 -10.19 -12.73
N ALA A 42 45.39 -11.35 -12.20
CA ALA A 42 45.03 -11.73 -10.84
C ALA A 42 45.57 -10.70 -9.82
N PRO A 43 44.85 -10.39 -8.73
CA PRO A 43 45.26 -9.36 -7.78
C PRO A 43 46.66 -9.60 -7.19
N GLN A 44 47.03 -10.85 -6.89
CA GLN A 44 48.35 -11.19 -6.36
C GLN A 44 49.49 -11.03 -7.39
N LYS A 45 49.16 -10.91 -8.67
CA LYS A 45 50.12 -10.72 -9.77
C LYS A 45 50.22 -9.25 -10.20
N LEU A 46 49.50 -8.35 -9.53
CA LEU A 46 49.63 -6.93 -9.78
C LEU A 46 50.94 -6.44 -9.17
N ASP A 47 51.81 -5.93 -10.02
CA ASP A 47 52.94 -5.14 -9.58
C ASP A 47 52.44 -3.74 -9.20
N ARG A 48 52.58 -3.40 -7.91
CA ARG A 48 52.01 -2.16 -7.35
C ARG A 48 52.73 -0.92 -7.87
N ASP A 49 54.03 -1.04 -8.13
CA ASP A 49 54.86 0.09 -8.56
C ASP A 49 54.58 0.49 -10.00
N SER A 50 54.06 -0.45 -10.82
CA SER A 50 53.59 -0.16 -12.18
C SER A 50 52.11 0.22 -12.27
N CYS A 51 51.35 0.12 -11.17
CA CYS A 51 49.96 0.56 -11.14
C CYS A 51 49.89 2.07 -10.92
N VAL A 52 49.61 2.81 -11.98
CA VAL A 52 49.40 4.26 -11.95
C VAL A 52 47.95 4.60 -12.26
N THR A 53 47.44 5.67 -11.66
CA THR A 53 46.12 6.21 -12.01
C THR A 53 46.14 6.73 -13.44
N TYR A 54 45.22 6.23 -14.26
CA TYR A 54 44.99 6.62 -15.64
C TYR A 54 43.48 6.70 -15.89
N ILE A 55 42.99 7.88 -16.19
CA ILE A 55 41.57 8.14 -16.44
C ILE A 55 41.40 8.38 -17.94
N ASP A 56 40.68 7.48 -18.60
CA ASP A 56 40.44 7.56 -20.03
C ASP A 56 39.24 8.49 -20.34
N TYR A 57 39.03 8.77 -21.63
CA TYR A 57 37.93 9.59 -22.12
C TYR A 57 36.56 9.02 -21.75
N ASP A 58 35.53 9.88 -21.80
CA ASP A 58 34.14 9.55 -21.51
C ASP A 58 33.85 9.07 -20.06
N CYS A 59 34.80 9.27 -19.14
CA CYS A 59 34.57 9.14 -17.70
C CYS A 59 33.79 10.34 -17.16
N LYS A 60 33.04 10.13 -16.08
CA LYS A 60 32.58 11.24 -15.22
C LYS A 60 33.27 11.12 -13.87
N LEU A 61 33.92 12.21 -13.48
CA LEU A 61 34.59 12.34 -12.19
C LEU A 61 33.67 13.03 -11.19
N ASP A 62 33.82 12.70 -9.91
CA ASP A 62 33.22 13.46 -8.82
C ASP A 62 34.14 14.60 -8.36
N LYS A 63 33.78 15.29 -7.27
CA LYS A 63 34.55 16.44 -6.75
C LYS A 63 35.89 16.05 -6.12
N GLU A 64 36.13 14.77 -5.84
CA GLU A 64 37.42 14.24 -5.38
C GLU A 64 38.23 13.65 -6.55
N GLU A 65 37.88 14.00 -7.80
CA GLU A 65 38.48 13.49 -9.04
C GLU A 65 38.37 11.96 -9.21
N TYR A 66 37.52 11.31 -8.41
CA TYR A 66 37.31 9.88 -8.50
C TYR A 66 36.37 9.55 -9.67
N PRO A 67 36.71 8.56 -10.53
CA PRO A 67 35.88 8.17 -11.67
C PRO A 67 34.64 7.40 -11.21
N ILE A 68 33.60 8.14 -10.79
CA ILE A 68 32.33 7.57 -10.34
C ILE A 68 31.55 6.93 -11.50
N TYR A 69 31.74 7.39 -12.74
CA TYR A 69 31.35 6.65 -13.95
C TYR A 69 32.61 6.36 -14.78
N PRO A 70 33.36 5.29 -14.47
CA PRO A 70 34.53 4.92 -15.26
C PRO A 70 34.08 4.41 -16.63
N ASN A 71 34.88 4.66 -17.66
CA ASN A 71 34.62 4.23 -19.02
C ASN A 71 35.96 3.91 -19.72
N ARG A 72 35.90 3.23 -20.87
CA ARG A 72 37.08 2.82 -21.65
C ARG A 72 38.12 2.11 -20.78
N GLU A 73 39.41 2.36 -20.96
CA GLU A 73 40.47 1.73 -20.18
C GLU A 73 40.87 2.62 -19.00
N THR A 74 40.10 2.59 -17.91
CA THR A 74 40.35 3.45 -16.73
C THR A 74 40.90 2.66 -15.56
N VAL A 75 42.01 3.13 -14.99
CA VAL A 75 42.64 2.61 -13.78
C VAL A 75 42.71 3.71 -12.74
N PHE A 76 42.26 3.44 -11.52
CA PHE A 76 42.33 4.41 -10.44
C PHE A 76 42.89 3.74 -9.19
N VAL A 77 44.07 4.20 -8.75
CA VAL A 77 44.80 3.65 -7.61
C VAL A 77 44.55 4.50 -6.38
N ARG A 78 44.33 3.85 -5.24
CA ARG A 78 44.26 4.47 -3.92
C ARG A 78 45.43 3.99 -3.09
N MET A 79 46.27 4.93 -2.65
CA MET A 79 47.45 4.63 -1.87
C MET A 79 47.10 4.34 -0.39
N PRO A 80 47.96 3.62 0.35
CA PRO A 80 47.80 3.43 1.79
C PRO A 80 47.60 4.75 2.53
N GLY A 81 46.57 4.83 3.39
CA GLY A 81 46.24 6.02 4.17
C GLY A 81 45.44 7.10 3.43
N GLU A 82 45.33 7.02 2.10
CA GLU A 82 44.54 7.95 1.30
C GLU A 82 43.03 7.74 1.51
N LYS A 83 42.29 8.83 1.72
CA LYS A 83 40.84 8.79 1.98
C LYS A 83 40.07 9.33 0.79
N ILE A 84 39.55 8.41 -0.01
CA ILE A 84 38.67 8.73 -1.13
C ILE A 84 37.26 8.23 -0.78
N THR A 85 36.33 9.18 -0.67
CA THR A 85 35.00 8.96 -0.06
C THR A 85 34.18 7.95 -0.87
N ASN A 86 34.28 8.01 -2.21
CA ASN A 86 33.53 7.15 -3.12
C ASN A 86 34.30 5.91 -3.59
N PHE A 87 35.50 5.63 -3.07
CA PHE A 87 36.33 4.56 -3.60
C PHE A 87 35.62 3.20 -3.63
N GLY A 88 35.62 2.60 -4.82
CA GLY A 88 34.97 1.32 -5.10
C GLY A 88 33.45 1.39 -5.25
N LYS A 89 32.88 2.59 -5.32
CA LYS A 89 31.49 2.82 -5.74
C LYS A 89 31.47 3.26 -7.20
N VAL A 90 30.38 2.97 -7.88
CA VAL A 90 30.11 3.48 -9.23
C VAL A 90 28.70 4.04 -9.28
N GLY A 91 28.47 5.02 -10.14
CA GLY A 91 27.18 5.71 -10.28
C GLY A 91 26.19 5.00 -11.21
N PHE A 92 26.62 4.04 -12.02
CA PHE A 92 25.74 3.29 -12.90
C PHE A 92 25.06 2.12 -12.19
N THR A 93 23.88 1.71 -12.67
CA THR A 93 23.14 0.58 -12.09
C THR A 93 23.92 -0.71 -12.32
N ASN A 94 24.18 -1.46 -11.25
CA ASN A 94 25.10 -2.59 -11.30
C ASN A 94 24.68 -3.75 -10.38
N THR A 95 25.28 -4.91 -10.64
CA THR A 95 25.40 -6.01 -9.68
C THR A 95 26.86 -6.16 -9.26
N MET A 96 27.07 -6.55 -8.00
CA MET A 96 28.41 -6.74 -7.45
C MET A 96 28.60 -8.19 -7.01
N HIS A 97 29.78 -8.73 -7.28
CA HIS A 97 30.24 -10.01 -6.75
C HIS A 97 31.57 -9.81 -6.04
N SER A 98 31.60 -10.05 -4.73
CA SER A 98 32.81 -10.03 -3.93
C SER A 98 33.39 -11.43 -3.77
N SER A 99 34.71 -11.55 -3.94
CA SER A 99 35.47 -12.74 -3.57
C SER A 99 36.64 -12.32 -2.68
N LYS A 100 36.85 -13.04 -1.58
CA LYS A 100 37.98 -12.84 -0.67
C LYS A 100 38.92 -14.04 -0.79
N LEU A 101 40.22 -13.78 -0.80
CA LEU A 101 41.23 -14.83 -0.63
C LEU A 101 41.66 -14.85 0.83
N GLU A 102 41.71 -16.05 1.42
CA GLU A 102 42.07 -16.22 2.84
C GLU A 102 43.55 -15.87 3.09
N ASN A 103 44.42 -16.16 2.12
CA ASN A 103 45.83 -15.80 2.12
C ASN A 103 46.30 -15.66 0.66
N PRO A 104 46.86 -14.52 0.22
CA PRO A 104 47.01 -13.23 0.90
C PRO A 104 45.67 -12.47 1.02
N GLY A 105 45.53 -11.58 2.02
CA GLY A 105 44.30 -10.87 2.43
C GLY A 105 43.70 -9.90 1.40
N TRP A 106 43.50 -10.36 0.17
CA TRP A 106 42.91 -9.62 -0.92
C TRP A 106 41.40 -9.81 -0.98
N ARG A 107 40.71 -8.72 -1.29
CA ARG A 107 39.29 -8.73 -1.62
C ARG A 107 39.09 -8.15 -3.01
N THR A 108 38.48 -8.92 -3.90
CA THR A 108 38.12 -8.48 -5.24
C THR A 108 36.61 -8.29 -5.32
N VAL A 109 36.17 -7.13 -5.78
CA VAL A 109 34.77 -6.82 -6.09
C VAL A 109 34.64 -6.64 -7.59
N ARG A 110 33.88 -7.52 -8.25
CA ARG A 110 33.53 -7.37 -9.67
C ARG A 110 32.20 -6.63 -9.77
N ILE A 111 32.17 -5.59 -10.59
CA ILE A 111 31.01 -4.72 -10.78
C ILE A 111 30.54 -4.91 -12.23
N THR A 112 29.31 -5.39 -12.40
CA THR A 112 28.70 -5.61 -13.72
C THR A 112 27.64 -4.55 -13.96
N CYS A 113 27.80 -3.73 -15.00
CA CYS A 113 26.77 -2.76 -15.39
C CYS A 113 25.54 -3.49 -15.94
N LEU A 114 24.36 -3.05 -15.50
CA LEU A 114 23.08 -3.55 -16.00
C LEU A 114 22.54 -2.71 -17.16
N GLY A 115 23.20 -1.63 -17.57
CA GLY A 115 22.70 -0.71 -18.58
C GLY A 115 21.64 0.25 -18.05
N VAL A 116 20.65 0.57 -18.89
CA VAL A 116 19.69 1.66 -18.64
C VAL A 116 18.31 1.35 -19.22
N VAL A 117 17.26 1.89 -18.61
CA VAL A 117 15.91 1.92 -19.19
C VAL A 117 15.64 3.31 -19.75
N CYS A 118 15.43 3.40 -21.05
CA CYS A 118 15.12 4.63 -21.77
C CYS A 118 13.70 4.59 -22.33
N CYS A 119 13.19 5.73 -22.80
CA CYS A 119 11.97 5.72 -23.61
C CYS A 119 12.28 5.31 -25.07
N THR A 120 11.30 4.73 -25.76
CA THR A 120 11.37 4.51 -27.21
C THR A 120 11.34 5.81 -28.01
N ASN A 121 10.80 6.90 -27.44
CA ASN A 121 10.89 8.23 -28.03
C ASN A 121 12.27 8.83 -27.75
N LEU A 122 13.06 9.06 -28.82
CA LEU A 122 14.43 9.57 -28.75
C LEU A 122 14.55 10.99 -28.15
N HIS A 123 13.48 11.78 -28.17
CA HIS A 123 13.46 13.12 -27.56
C HIS A 123 13.05 13.11 -26.08
N CYS A 124 12.60 11.97 -25.55
CA CYS A 124 12.27 11.85 -24.15
C CYS A 124 13.53 11.72 -23.30
N ARG A 125 13.61 12.48 -22.21
CA ARG A 125 14.77 12.49 -21.30
C ARG A 125 14.75 11.38 -20.24
N LEU A 126 13.77 10.47 -20.27
CA LEU A 126 13.64 9.40 -19.29
C LEU A 126 14.88 8.48 -19.31
N ARG A 127 15.57 8.37 -18.17
CA ARG A 127 16.74 7.51 -17.97
C ARG A 127 16.65 6.83 -16.61
N GLU A 128 16.04 5.66 -16.56
CA GLU A 128 15.81 4.95 -15.30
C GLU A 128 16.84 3.83 -15.07
N SER A 129 17.13 3.56 -13.79
CA SER A 129 17.84 2.35 -13.40
C SER A 129 17.01 1.10 -13.76
N PRO A 130 17.59 0.10 -14.44
CA PRO A 130 16.95 -1.20 -14.62
C PRO A 130 16.59 -1.87 -13.30
N PRO A 131 15.52 -2.67 -13.25
CA PRO A 131 15.18 -3.44 -12.05
C PRO A 131 16.26 -4.51 -11.78
N THR A 132 16.62 -4.69 -10.50
CA THR A 132 17.68 -5.63 -10.09
C THR A 132 17.13 -6.99 -9.60
N GLY A 133 15.82 -7.14 -9.52
CA GLY A 133 15.18 -8.37 -9.04
C GLY A 133 15.30 -9.53 -10.06
N PRO A 134 15.39 -10.79 -9.61
CA PRO A 134 15.41 -11.94 -10.51
C PRO A 134 14.22 -11.92 -11.49
N GLY A 135 14.50 -12.09 -12.79
CA GLY A 135 13.46 -12.11 -13.84
C GLY A 135 12.83 -10.77 -14.19
N LYS A 136 13.07 -9.69 -13.41
CA LYS A 136 12.39 -8.40 -13.62
C LYS A 136 12.80 -7.67 -14.89
N ILE A 137 14.04 -7.85 -15.35
CA ILE A 137 14.48 -7.31 -16.64
C ILE A 137 13.74 -8.02 -17.78
N GLN A 138 13.60 -9.35 -17.72
CA GLN A 138 12.84 -10.12 -18.71
C GLN A 138 11.36 -9.74 -18.71
N GLU A 139 10.76 -9.55 -17.54
CA GLU A 139 9.39 -9.05 -17.41
C GLU A 139 9.21 -7.68 -18.09
N LEU A 140 10.14 -6.75 -17.86
CA LEU A 140 10.13 -5.43 -18.50
C LEU A 140 10.29 -5.50 -20.02
N ILE A 141 11.14 -6.41 -20.52
CA ILE A 141 11.32 -6.63 -21.97
C ILE A 141 10.04 -7.23 -22.59
N SER A 142 9.43 -8.22 -21.93
CA SER A 142 8.25 -8.93 -22.43
C SER A 142 6.98 -8.08 -22.37
N ASN A 143 6.85 -7.23 -21.35
CA ASN A 143 5.71 -6.34 -21.17
C ASN A 143 6.18 -4.91 -20.86
N PRO A 144 6.63 -4.15 -21.88
CA PRO A 144 7.18 -2.83 -21.68
C PRO A 144 6.07 -1.83 -21.30
N PRO A 145 6.12 -1.23 -20.09
CA PRO A 145 5.11 -0.26 -19.68
C PRO A 145 5.24 1.05 -20.49
N LEU A 146 4.18 1.85 -20.47
CA LEU A 146 4.20 3.19 -21.03
C LEU A 146 5.20 4.09 -20.31
N CYS A 147 5.68 5.10 -21.02
CA CYS A 147 6.52 6.14 -20.46
C CYS A 147 5.74 6.93 -19.39
N VAL A 148 6.41 7.23 -18.28
CA VAL A 148 5.82 8.01 -17.17
C VAL A 148 5.97 9.52 -17.37
N ALA A 149 6.72 9.96 -18.39
CA ALA A 149 6.90 11.37 -18.66
C ALA A 149 5.59 11.99 -19.18
N TYR A 150 5.19 13.12 -18.61
CA TYR A 150 3.95 13.81 -18.97
C TYR A 150 3.89 14.09 -20.48
N GLY A 151 2.78 13.71 -21.11
CA GLY A 151 2.55 13.86 -22.55
C GLY A 151 3.36 12.91 -23.45
N CYS A 152 4.21 12.04 -22.90
CA CYS A 152 4.97 11.08 -23.70
C CYS A 152 4.15 9.82 -23.99
N LYS A 153 3.99 9.50 -25.28
CA LYS A 153 3.31 8.27 -25.74
C LYS A 153 4.25 7.10 -25.98
N GLY A 154 5.54 7.26 -25.69
CA GLY A 154 6.52 6.20 -25.88
C GLY A 154 6.40 5.10 -24.82
N GLN A 155 7.12 4.00 -25.01
CA GLN A 155 7.22 2.88 -24.07
C GLN A 155 8.61 2.86 -23.42
N LYS A 156 8.74 2.16 -22.31
CA LYS A 156 10.05 1.88 -21.70
C LYS A 156 10.78 0.80 -22.50
N LYS A 157 12.06 1.03 -22.78
CA LYS A 157 12.97 0.13 -23.50
C LYS A 157 14.23 -0.06 -22.68
N TYR A 158 14.56 -1.31 -22.40
CA TYR A 158 15.83 -1.67 -21.78
C TYR A 158 16.97 -1.71 -22.80
N ILE A 159 18.10 -1.11 -22.44
CA ILE A 159 19.35 -1.13 -23.20
C ILE A 159 20.39 -1.82 -22.32
N GLU A 160 20.77 -3.03 -22.70
CA GLU A 160 21.75 -3.86 -21.99
C GLU A 160 23.18 -3.32 -22.16
N CYS A 161 23.99 -3.41 -21.11
CA CYS A 161 25.43 -3.13 -21.17
C CYS A 161 26.23 -4.44 -21.10
N GLY A 162 26.66 -4.96 -22.26
CA GLY A 162 27.40 -6.23 -22.36
C GLY A 162 28.90 -6.10 -22.68
N THR A 163 29.41 -4.87 -22.82
CA THR A 163 30.71 -4.57 -23.44
C THR A 163 31.77 -4.08 -22.46
N THR A 164 31.50 -4.14 -21.16
CA THR A 164 32.36 -3.54 -20.13
C THR A 164 32.70 -4.51 -19.03
N ALA A 165 33.87 -4.36 -18.43
CA ALA A 165 34.27 -5.03 -17.20
C ALA A 165 34.76 -4.00 -16.20
N CYS A 166 34.26 -4.08 -14.95
CA CYS A 166 34.74 -3.24 -13.86
C CYS A 166 35.09 -4.12 -12.65
N ARG A 167 36.23 -3.85 -12.02
CA ARG A 167 36.76 -4.60 -10.89
C ARG A 167 37.45 -3.66 -9.92
N VAL A 168 37.30 -3.92 -8.64
CA VAL A 168 38.04 -3.25 -7.57
C VAL A 168 38.78 -4.30 -6.76
N ASP A 169 40.09 -4.16 -6.64
CA ASP A 169 40.93 -5.04 -5.83
C ASP A 169 41.41 -4.26 -4.61
N TYR A 170 41.15 -4.81 -3.43
CA TYR A 170 41.58 -4.27 -2.15
C TYR A 170 42.63 -5.20 -1.57
N ASP A 171 43.76 -4.63 -1.16
CA ASP A 171 44.67 -5.28 -0.25
C ASP A 171 44.33 -4.84 1.18
N ASP A 172 43.67 -5.72 1.93
CA ASP A 172 43.27 -5.42 3.32
C ASP A 172 44.47 -5.33 4.27
N THR A 173 45.67 -5.80 3.86
CA THR A 173 46.87 -5.78 4.71
C THR A 173 47.57 -4.42 4.70
N THR A 174 47.65 -3.77 3.55
CA THR A 174 48.32 -2.47 3.40
C THR A 174 47.36 -1.29 3.24
N GLY A 175 46.08 -1.55 2.95
CA GLY A 175 45.09 -0.53 2.63
C GLY A 175 45.15 -0.02 1.19
N TRP A 176 46.15 -0.44 0.41
CA TRP A 176 46.25 -0.19 -1.03
C TRP A 176 45.04 -0.79 -1.75
N ALA A 177 44.54 -0.09 -2.76
CA ALA A 177 43.45 -0.61 -3.58
C ALA A 177 43.49 -0.02 -4.99
N VAL A 178 42.90 -0.73 -5.95
CA VAL A 178 42.83 -0.28 -7.35
C VAL A 178 41.46 -0.59 -7.94
N LEU A 179 40.91 0.37 -8.68
CA LEU A 179 39.78 0.19 -9.57
C LEU A 179 40.32 0.02 -10.99
N HIS A 180 39.85 -1.02 -11.68
CA HIS A 180 40.07 -1.25 -13.10
C HIS A 180 38.74 -1.25 -13.84
N HIS A 181 38.70 -0.56 -14.96
CA HIS A 181 37.61 -0.57 -15.92
C HIS A 181 38.18 -0.84 -17.32
N SER A 182 37.47 -1.63 -18.11
CA SER A 182 37.80 -1.91 -19.51
C SER A 182 36.52 -1.99 -20.34
N GLY A 183 36.59 -1.55 -21.60
CA GLY A 183 35.48 -1.52 -22.54
C GLY A 183 34.66 -0.21 -22.52
N PHE A 184 33.63 -0.10 -23.37
CA PHE A 184 32.89 1.16 -23.56
C PHE A 184 31.40 1.03 -23.19
N HIS A 185 30.93 1.92 -22.31
CA HIS A 185 29.52 2.10 -21.97
C HIS A 185 28.77 2.84 -23.09
N ASN A 186 28.26 2.10 -24.06
CA ASN A 186 27.51 2.66 -25.20
C ASN A 186 26.02 2.86 -24.88
N HIS A 187 25.71 3.53 -23.77
CA HIS A 187 24.36 3.87 -23.38
C HIS A 187 24.37 5.14 -22.52
N PRO A 188 23.27 5.92 -22.48
CA PRO A 188 23.19 7.04 -21.55
C PRO A 188 23.22 6.54 -20.10
N TRP A 189 23.76 7.35 -19.20
CA TRP A 189 23.77 7.05 -17.78
C TRP A 189 22.36 7.13 -17.19
N PRO A 190 21.93 6.15 -16.37
CA PRO A 190 20.67 6.24 -15.64
C PRO A 190 20.72 7.36 -14.62
N ASP A 191 19.58 7.98 -14.33
CA ASP A 191 19.46 8.94 -13.24
C ASP A 191 19.68 8.20 -11.91
N PRO A 192 20.60 8.69 -11.05
CA PRO A 192 20.99 7.97 -9.85
C PRO A 192 19.81 7.89 -8.88
N LYS A 193 19.30 6.67 -8.66
CA LYS A 193 18.26 6.43 -7.66
C LYS A 193 18.76 6.68 -6.25
N LYS A 194 20.07 6.63 -5.98
CA LYS A 194 20.62 6.90 -4.64
C LYS A 194 21.83 7.81 -4.73
N ALA A 195 21.92 8.75 -3.79
CA ALA A 195 23.11 9.56 -3.60
C ALA A 195 24.30 8.69 -3.17
N ASP A 196 25.45 8.94 -3.78
CA ASP A 196 26.75 8.38 -3.43
C ASP A 196 27.23 8.92 -2.06
N PRO A 197 28.21 8.24 -1.43
CA PRO A 197 28.78 8.67 -0.15
C PRO A 197 29.24 10.14 -0.11
N LEU A 198 29.87 10.65 -1.17
CA LEU A 198 30.33 12.05 -1.21
C LEU A 198 29.15 13.02 -1.22
N ALA A 199 28.13 12.78 -2.05
CA ALA A 199 26.88 13.56 -2.03
C ALA A 199 26.15 13.50 -0.67
N GLN A 200 26.18 12.35 0.01
CA GLN A 200 25.61 12.23 1.37
C GLN A 200 26.38 13.06 2.40
N LYS A 201 27.72 13.10 2.30
CA LYS A 201 28.58 13.93 3.16
C LYS A 201 28.32 15.43 2.94
N GLU A 202 28.14 15.85 1.69
CA GLU A 202 27.78 17.23 1.36
C GLU A 202 26.38 17.60 1.88
N LEU A 203 25.39 16.69 1.74
CA LEU A 203 24.07 16.89 2.35
C LEU A 203 24.18 17.03 3.88
N MET A 204 24.98 16.18 4.53
CA MET A 204 25.21 16.25 5.97
C MET A 204 25.77 17.62 6.39
N LYS A 205 26.79 18.13 5.69
CA LYS A 205 27.33 19.49 5.95
C LYS A 205 26.25 20.55 5.87
N LYS A 206 25.43 20.56 4.80
CA LYS A 206 24.34 21.56 4.63
C LYS A 206 23.26 21.44 5.71
N VAL A 207 22.89 20.22 6.10
CA VAL A 207 21.89 20.00 7.16
C VAL A 207 22.41 20.46 8.52
N LEU A 208 23.68 20.21 8.82
CA LEU A 208 24.29 20.62 10.10
C LEU A 208 24.53 22.13 10.18
N ALA A 209 24.76 22.80 9.06
CA ALA A 209 24.87 24.26 9.01
C ALA A 209 23.52 24.96 9.32
N GLU A 210 22.40 24.37 8.87
CA GLU A 210 21.06 24.93 9.08
C GLU A 210 20.09 23.87 9.67
N PRO A 211 20.30 23.42 10.92
CA PRO A 211 19.59 22.25 11.47
C PRO A 211 18.09 22.47 11.61
N ASN A 212 17.62 23.72 11.70
CA ASN A 212 16.20 24.06 11.82
C ASN A 212 15.48 24.17 10.46
N LYS A 213 16.22 24.21 9.36
CA LYS A 213 15.63 24.38 8.02
C LYS A 213 14.85 23.15 7.62
N LYS A 214 13.61 23.35 7.16
CA LYS A 214 12.70 22.25 6.80
C LYS A 214 13.15 21.58 5.49
N PRO A 215 12.82 20.29 5.26
CA PRO A 215 13.19 19.58 4.03
C PRO A 215 12.79 20.30 2.74
N LEU A 216 11.61 20.92 2.72
CA LEU A 216 11.15 21.68 1.55
C LEU A 216 12.06 22.89 1.26
N ALA A 217 12.50 23.60 2.31
CA ALA A 217 13.40 24.75 2.17
C ALA A 217 14.80 24.33 1.72
N HIS A 218 15.32 23.17 2.13
CA HIS A 218 16.54 22.62 1.54
C HIS A 218 16.35 22.26 0.06
N LYS A 219 15.20 21.70 -0.30
CA LYS A 219 14.88 21.29 -1.67
C LYS A 219 14.76 22.47 -2.64
N VAL A 220 14.06 23.53 -2.27
CA VAL A 220 13.83 24.69 -3.16
C VAL A 220 14.91 25.76 -3.01
N GLY A 221 15.75 25.64 -1.98
CA GLY A 221 16.66 26.70 -1.54
C GLY A 221 15.91 27.87 -0.90
N THR A 222 16.63 28.90 -0.49
CA THR A 222 16.03 30.12 0.04
C THR A 222 16.80 31.29 -0.57
N ALA A 223 16.12 32.16 -1.31
CA ALA A 223 16.74 33.38 -1.80
C ALA A 223 16.89 34.33 -0.61
N GLY A 224 18.14 34.55 -0.17
CA GLY A 224 18.44 35.65 0.74
C GLY A 224 18.27 36.98 0.00
N ASN A 225 17.91 38.06 0.72
CA ASN A 225 17.88 39.40 0.14
C ASN A 225 19.26 39.73 -0.47
N GLY A 226 19.32 39.84 -1.80
CA GLY A 226 20.53 40.20 -2.54
C GLY A 226 21.42 39.04 -3.02
N GLN A 227 21.06 37.77 -2.79
CA GLN A 227 21.78 36.63 -3.38
C GLN A 227 21.17 36.23 -4.73
N LEU A 228 22.02 36.23 -5.79
CA LEU A 228 21.64 35.88 -7.15
C LEU A 228 21.46 34.36 -7.38
N GLU A 229 22.08 33.52 -6.55
CA GLU A 229 22.04 32.07 -6.69
C GLU A 229 21.36 31.41 -5.49
N VAL A 230 20.33 30.61 -5.78
CA VAL A 230 19.57 29.86 -4.78
C VAL A 230 20.20 28.49 -4.62
N GLU A 231 21.02 28.31 -3.58
CA GLU A 231 21.62 27.00 -3.31
C GLU A 231 20.56 25.96 -2.93
N THR A 232 20.41 24.93 -3.76
CA THR A 232 19.51 23.79 -3.50
C THR A 232 20.30 22.50 -3.28
N VAL A 233 19.83 21.65 -2.37
CA VAL A 233 20.42 20.30 -2.22
C VAL A 233 20.16 19.41 -3.43
N SER A 234 19.20 19.75 -4.29
CA SER A 234 18.89 18.98 -5.50
C SER A 234 20.02 19.02 -6.54
N GLU A 235 20.86 20.06 -6.52
CA GLU A 235 22.06 20.18 -7.34
C GLU A 235 23.19 19.26 -6.88
N ILE A 236 23.23 18.90 -5.59
CA ILE A 236 24.21 17.94 -5.06
C ILE A 236 23.94 16.56 -5.63
N ASN A 237 22.68 16.13 -5.63
CA ASN A 237 22.26 14.87 -6.22
C ASN A 237 20.76 14.90 -6.57
N PRO A 238 20.36 14.43 -7.77
CA PRO A 238 18.95 14.40 -8.18
C PRO A 238 18.01 13.68 -7.20
N SER A 239 18.53 12.67 -6.47
CA SER A 239 17.72 11.93 -5.49
C SER A 239 17.25 12.78 -4.30
N PHE A 240 17.85 13.95 -4.06
CA PHE A 240 17.44 14.88 -2.99
C PHE A 240 16.26 15.79 -3.39
N ALA A 241 15.85 15.81 -4.66
CA ALA A 241 14.63 16.49 -5.09
C ALA A 241 13.35 15.83 -4.53
N HIS A 242 13.43 14.61 -3.99
CA HIS A 242 12.30 13.92 -3.38
C HIS A 242 12.12 14.33 -1.91
N LYS A 243 11.06 15.10 -1.62
CA LYS A 243 10.80 15.71 -0.30
C LYS A 243 10.82 14.71 0.86
N ASP A 244 10.09 13.60 0.77
CA ASP A 244 9.96 12.67 1.90
C ASP A 244 11.26 11.91 2.19
N ARG A 245 11.97 11.54 1.13
CA ARG A 245 13.31 10.96 1.24
C ARG A 245 14.29 11.94 1.87
N LEU A 246 14.27 13.20 1.44
CA LEU A 246 15.10 14.25 2.03
C LEU A 246 14.75 14.46 3.50
N ALA A 247 13.47 14.42 3.87
CA ALA A 247 13.02 14.49 5.25
C ALA A 247 13.54 13.32 6.09
N TYR A 248 13.53 12.11 5.55
CA TYR A 248 14.10 10.92 6.20
C TYR A 248 15.61 11.04 6.39
N LEU A 249 16.36 11.44 5.36
CA LEU A 249 17.82 11.60 5.43
C LEU A 249 18.22 12.70 6.42
N ARG A 250 17.56 13.87 6.34
CA ARG A 250 17.75 14.96 7.30
C ARG A 250 17.51 14.48 8.72
N ARG A 251 16.43 13.72 8.95
CA ARG A 251 16.14 13.17 10.28
C ARG A 251 17.29 12.32 10.78
N LYS A 252 17.74 11.34 9.98
CA LYS A 252 18.87 10.47 10.32
C LYS A 252 20.13 11.26 10.66
N ILE A 253 20.44 12.30 9.88
CA ILE A 253 21.59 13.17 10.12
C ILE A 253 21.45 13.87 11.48
N LEU A 254 20.30 14.48 11.77
CA LEU A 254 20.10 15.20 13.03
C LEU A 254 20.14 14.27 14.25
N VAL A 255 19.55 13.07 14.16
CA VAL A 255 19.63 12.06 15.24
C VAL A 255 21.07 11.63 15.49
N ALA A 256 21.79 11.26 14.43
CA ALA A 256 23.17 10.78 14.55
C ALA A 256 24.15 11.83 15.12
N ASN A 257 23.78 13.12 15.06
CA ASN A 257 24.58 14.23 15.61
C ASN A 257 23.98 14.81 16.90
N GLY A 258 23.02 14.13 17.54
CA GLY A 258 22.43 14.55 18.82
C GLY A 258 21.62 15.85 18.77
N LEU A 259 21.31 16.35 17.56
CA LEU A 259 20.54 17.59 17.36
C LEU A 259 19.03 17.38 17.40
N MET A 260 18.59 16.14 17.50
CA MET A 260 17.20 15.75 17.61
C MET A 260 17.12 14.34 18.19
N PRO A 261 16.21 14.07 19.14
CA PRO A 261 16.07 12.74 19.71
C PRO A 261 15.69 11.71 18.63
N GLU A 262 16.17 10.48 18.80
CA GLU A 262 15.67 9.37 18.01
C GLU A 262 14.17 9.26 18.26
N LYS A 263 13.38 9.06 17.19
CA LYS A 263 11.95 8.84 17.39
C LYS A 263 11.81 7.56 18.23
N GLU A 264 11.25 7.68 19.42
CA GLU A 264 10.59 6.56 20.08
C GLU A 264 9.63 5.92 19.08
N SER A 265 9.48 4.59 19.19
CA SER A 265 8.94 3.71 18.17
C SER A 265 7.64 4.21 17.50
N LYS A 266 7.37 3.72 16.28
CA LYS A 266 6.07 3.90 15.63
C LYS A 266 4.96 3.29 16.52
N GLY A 267 4.41 4.07 17.44
CA GLY A 267 3.30 3.69 18.32
C GLY A 267 3.66 3.38 19.78
N GLY A 268 4.89 3.63 20.25
CA GLY A 268 5.24 3.49 21.67
C GLY A 268 4.95 4.76 22.49
N SER A 269 4.77 4.59 23.81
CA SER A 269 4.46 5.66 24.79
C SER A 269 3.05 6.26 24.64
N ASP A 270 2.85 7.49 25.11
CA ASP A 270 1.60 8.25 25.06
C ASP A 270 1.17 8.67 23.64
N ARG A 271 1.86 8.22 22.59
CA ARG A 271 1.61 8.64 21.21
C ARG A 271 0.17 8.39 20.76
N PHE A 272 -0.40 7.24 21.12
CA PHE A 272 -1.80 6.92 20.87
C PHE A 272 -2.72 7.96 21.53
N ILE A 273 -2.44 8.31 22.79
CA ILE A 273 -3.20 9.32 23.55
C ILE A 273 -3.03 10.70 22.90
N LEU A 274 -1.82 11.07 22.46
CA LEU A 274 -1.57 12.34 21.77
C LEU A 274 -2.27 12.42 20.40
N ASP A 275 -2.34 11.31 19.66
CA ASP A 275 -3.07 11.25 18.39
C ASP A 275 -4.59 11.36 18.63
N MET A 276 -5.13 10.76 19.71
CA MET A 276 -6.53 10.96 20.14
C MET A 276 -6.80 12.43 20.52
N ILE A 277 -5.92 13.05 21.31
CA ILE A 277 -6.01 14.49 21.66
C ILE A 277 -5.98 15.35 20.38
N TYR A 278 -5.14 14.98 19.41
CA TYR A 278 -5.07 15.68 18.14
C TYR A 278 -6.40 15.56 17.37
N TRP A 279 -7.00 14.38 17.27
CA TRP A 279 -8.31 14.19 16.63
C TRP A 279 -9.42 14.98 17.31
N ALA A 280 -9.44 14.98 18.65
CA ALA A 280 -10.36 15.80 19.43
C ALA A 280 -10.20 17.30 19.10
N ARG A 281 -8.97 17.80 18.97
CA ARG A 281 -8.69 19.18 18.53
C ARG A 281 -9.11 19.47 17.10
N GLN A 282 -9.17 18.46 16.23
CA GLN A 282 -9.73 18.59 14.87
C GLN A 282 -11.26 18.46 14.84
N GLY A 283 -11.91 18.31 16.01
CA GLY A 283 -13.36 18.24 16.13
C GLY A 283 -13.94 16.83 16.16
N LEU A 284 -13.12 15.77 16.16
CA LEU A 284 -13.57 14.39 16.32
C LEU A 284 -13.59 14.01 17.80
N ARG A 285 -14.74 14.14 18.45
CA ARG A 285 -14.89 13.89 19.89
C ARG A 285 -15.13 12.42 20.16
N PHE A 286 -14.59 11.93 21.28
CA PHE A 286 -14.93 10.62 21.84
C PHE A 286 -16.16 10.79 22.73
N ILE A 287 -17.20 10.00 22.48
CA ILE A 287 -18.50 10.13 23.16
C ILE A 287 -18.90 8.89 23.96
N SER A 288 -18.22 7.77 23.75
CA SER A 288 -18.32 6.55 24.58
C SER A 288 -17.08 5.69 24.37
N ASP A 289 -16.63 5.00 25.42
CA ASP A 289 -15.57 4.01 25.35
C ASP A 289 -15.76 2.92 26.40
N SER A 290 -15.27 1.72 26.09
CA SER A 290 -15.07 0.64 27.06
C SER A 290 -13.83 -0.14 26.63
N PHE A 291 -13.04 -0.54 27.63
CA PHE A 291 -11.89 -1.43 27.46
C PHE A 291 -12.11 -2.78 28.14
N ASN A 292 -13.36 -3.11 28.52
CA ASN A 292 -13.71 -4.45 28.96
C ASN A 292 -13.83 -5.38 27.76
N ILE A 293 -13.37 -6.62 27.89
CA ILE A 293 -13.30 -7.60 26.78
C ILE A 293 -14.66 -7.83 26.10
N SER A 294 -15.76 -7.79 26.86
CA SER A 294 -17.11 -8.09 26.38
C SER A 294 -17.70 -7.02 25.45
N ASP A 295 -17.31 -5.76 25.62
CA ASP A 295 -17.89 -4.61 24.92
C ASP A 295 -16.81 -3.60 24.51
N THR A 296 -15.59 -4.06 24.22
CA THR A 296 -14.47 -3.17 23.92
C THR A 296 -14.79 -2.31 22.69
N HIS A 297 -14.90 -1.01 22.89
CA HIS A 297 -15.27 -0.07 21.85
C HIS A 297 -14.73 1.34 22.10
N ILE A 298 -14.65 2.13 21.03
CA ILE A 298 -14.46 3.58 21.08
C ILE A 298 -15.43 4.20 20.08
N THR A 299 -16.37 5.00 20.56
CA THR A 299 -17.36 5.72 19.75
C THR A 299 -16.94 7.19 19.62
N PHE A 300 -16.93 7.69 18.39
CA PHE A 300 -16.52 9.03 18.05
C PHE A 300 -17.52 9.72 17.13
N GLN A 301 -17.59 11.05 17.26
CA GLN A 301 -18.58 11.89 16.61
C GLN A 301 -18.07 13.34 16.55
N THR A 302 -18.34 14.06 15.46
CA THR A 302 -18.09 15.51 15.40
C THR A 302 -19.31 16.31 15.87
N ASP A 303 -19.12 17.60 16.19
CA ASP A 303 -20.26 18.48 16.53
C ASP A 303 -21.29 18.55 15.41
N TRP A 304 -20.85 18.58 14.17
CA TRP A 304 -21.74 18.59 13.02
C TRP A 304 -22.55 17.29 12.92
N MET A 305 -21.93 16.13 13.15
CA MET A 305 -22.65 14.84 13.17
C MET A 305 -23.75 14.81 14.25
N ALA A 306 -23.43 15.32 15.45
CA ALA A 306 -24.38 15.41 16.56
C ALA A 306 -25.55 16.38 16.24
N GLN A 307 -25.23 17.52 15.60
CA GLN A 307 -26.24 18.47 15.14
C GLN A 307 -27.16 17.84 14.11
N VAL A 308 -26.62 17.16 13.10
CA VAL A 308 -27.41 16.50 12.06
C VAL A 308 -28.40 15.50 12.64
N LEU A 309 -27.98 14.67 13.60
CA LEU A 309 -28.87 13.70 14.26
C LEU A 309 -30.13 14.34 14.86
N CYS A 310 -30.01 15.54 15.43
CA CYS A 310 -31.13 16.23 16.08
C CYS A 310 -31.67 17.41 15.25
N GLN A 311 -31.21 17.60 14.00
CA GLN A 311 -31.56 18.76 13.20
C GLN A 311 -33.00 18.63 12.69
N ARG A 312 -33.81 19.68 12.89
CA ARG A 312 -35.09 19.79 12.21
C ARG A 312 -34.84 20.26 10.75
N PRO A 313 -35.39 19.56 9.74
CA PRO A 313 -35.47 20.06 8.38
C PRO A 313 -36.28 21.36 8.32
N GLN A 314 -36.20 22.07 7.19
CA GLN A 314 -36.91 23.35 6.99
C GLN A 314 -38.43 23.22 7.12
N SER A 315 -38.98 22.03 6.93
CA SER A 315 -40.40 21.72 7.14
C SER A 315 -40.83 21.74 8.62
N GLY A 316 -39.89 21.67 9.57
CA GLY A 316 -40.14 21.63 11.01
C GLY A 316 -40.45 20.23 11.57
N GLU A 317 -40.68 19.23 10.71
CA GLU A 317 -41.00 17.85 11.08
C GLU A 317 -39.73 17.04 11.40
N VAL A 318 -39.79 16.12 12.36
CA VAL A 318 -38.62 15.26 12.67
C VAL A 318 -38.38 14.25 11.56
N TYR A 319 -37.10 13.99 11.29
CA TYR A 319 -36.67 13.02 10.30
C TYR A 319 -37.31 11.65 10.50
N SER A 320 -37.90 11.12 9.44
CA SER A 320 -38.68 9.88 9.43
C SER A 320 -38.08 8.78 8.54
N GLY A 321 -36.99 9.07 7.82
CA GLY A 321 -36.37 8.15 6.85
C GLY A 321 -35.64 6.95 7.46
N GLY A 322 -35.49 6.92 8.80
CA GLY A 322 -34.78 5.87 9.52
C GLY A 322 -33.26 6.01 9.45
N LEU A 323 -32.59 5.61 10.52
CA LEU A 323 -31.13 5.63 10.62
C LEU A 323 -30.58 4.29 10.10
N MET A 324 -29.47 4.31 9.36
CA MET A 324 -28.89 3.09 8.77
C MET A 324 -27.58 2.73 9.46
N SER A 325 -27.48 1.54 10.05
CA SER A 325 -26.28 1.10 10.76
C SER A 325 -25.64 -0.13 10.14
N ASP A 326 -24.36 -0.03 9.73
CA ASP A 326 -23.62 -1.10 9.04
C ASP A 326 -22.17 -1.23 9.54
N VAL A 327 -21.63 -2.46 9.48
CA VAL A 327 -20.27 -2.83 9.88
C VAL A 327 -19.35 -2.96 8.67
N THR A 328 -18.31 -2.14 8.63
CA THR A 328 -17.22 -2.26 7.65
C THR A 328 -16.10 -3.15 8.19
N TYR A 329 -15.91 -4.30 7.55
CA TYR A 329 -14.97 -5.34 8.01
C TYR A 329 -13.50 -5.11 7.66
N GLN A 330 -13.22 -4.37 6.58
CA GLN A 330 -11.86 -4.27 6.01
C GLN A 330 -11.12 -2.98 6.38
N TRP A 331 -11.74 -2.11 7.18
CA TRP A 331 -11.16 -0.80 7.47
C TRP A 331 -9.98 -0.90 8.45
N PHE A 332 -10.13 -1.72 9.49
CA PHE A 332 -9.11 -1.91 10.52
C PHE A 332 -8.49 -3.31 10.42
N HIS A 333 -7.20 -3.41 10.71
CA HIS A 333 -6.51 -4.70 10.79
C HIS A 333 -6.97 -5.54 12.00
N HIS A 334 -7.36 -4.85 13.08
CA HIS A 334 -7.91 -5.45 14.30
C HIS A 334 -9.15 -4.63 14.72
N GLY A 335 -10.28 -5.30 14.85
CA GLY A 335 -11.58 -4.69 15.09
C GLY A 335 -12.31 -4.26 13.82
N TYR A 336 -13.46 -3.62 14.00
CA TYR A 336 -14.42 -3.30 12.95
C TYR A 336 -14.91 -1.87 13.09
N LEU A 337 -15.30 -1.25 11.97
CA LEU A 337 -15.93 0.08 11.98
C LEU A 337 -17.44 -0.09 11.86
N LEU A 338 -18.18 0.21 12.92
CA LEU A 338 -19.64 0.30 12.91
C LEU A 338 -20.06 1.75 12.71
N THR A 339 -20.84 2.01 11.67
CA THR A 339 -21.25 3.35 11.25
C THR A 339 -22.77 3.45 11.27
N THR A 340 -23.32 4.48 11.90
CA THR A 340 -24.70 4.92 11.68
C THR A 340 -24.73 6.12 10.74
N LEU A 341 -25.54 6.02 9.70
CA LEU A 341 -25.80 7.05 8.70
C LEU A 341 -27.21 7.61 8.85
N MET A 342 -27.37 8.88 8.48
CA MET A 342 -28.66 9.57 8.34
C MET A 342 -28.69 10.24 6.97
N PHE A 343 -29.85 10.23 6.29
CA PHE A 343 -29.96 10.94 5.02
C PHE A 343 -30.12 12.45 5.27
N ASN A 344 -29.22 13.25 4.70
CA ASN A 344 -29.29 14.70 4.78
C ASN A 344 -29.91 15.25 3.48
N GLU A 345 -31.12 15.78 3.57
CA GLU A 345 -31.87 16.30 2.43
C GLU A 345 -31.18 17.48 1.74
N ALA A 346 -30.58 18.39 2.52
CA ALA A 346 -29.90 19.57 1.98
C ALA A 346 -28.68 19.19 1.13
N LEU A 347 -27.98 18.11 1.49
CA LEU A 347 -26.84 17.57 0.74
C LEU A 347 -27.25 16.52 -0.30
N GLY A 348 -28.48 16.00 -0.22
CA GLY A 348 -28.95 14.87 -1.03
C GLY A 348 -28.12 13.60 -0.84
N ARG A 349 -27.57 13.36 0.36
CA ARG A 349 -26.61 12.27 0.63
C ARG A 349 -26.78 11.66 2.01
N TRP A 350 -26.43 10.38 2.14
CA TRP A 350 -26.21 9.74 3.43
C TRP A 350 -24.95 10.26 4.08
N VAL A 351 -25.06 10.71 5.32
CA VAL A 351 -23.95 11.27 6.09
C VAL A 351 -23.78 10.48 7.39
N PRO A 352 -22.54 10.21 7.82
CA PRO A 352 -22.30 9.59 9.11
C PRO A 352 -22.75 10.51 10.23
N ILE A 353 -23.46 9.94 11.20
CA ILE A 353 -23.89 10.62 12.43
C ILE A 353 -23.26 10.01 13.69
N GLN A 354 -22.76 8.77 13.60
CA GLN A 354 -22.00 8.13 14.67
C GLN A 354 -21.07 7.07 14.07
N LEU A 355 -19.85 7.00 14.61
CA LEU A 355 -18.85 6.01 14.21
C LEU A 355 -18.30 5.33 15.46
N SER A 356 -18.18 4.01 15.43
CA SER A 356 -17.54 3.25 16.50
C SER A 356 -16.51 2.28 15.93
N TRP A 357 -15.34 2.28 16.54
CA TRP A 357 -14.46 1.13 16.48
C TRP A 357 -14.92 0.12 17.52
N ILE A 358 -15.15 -1.13 17.11
CA ILE A 358 -15.54 -2.24 18.00
C ILE A 358 -14.54 -3.39 17.84
N ASN A 359 -14.12 -4.01 18.94
CA ASN A 359 -13.12 -5.08 18.91
C ASN A 359 -13.71 -6.47 18.62
N GLY A 360 -15.03 -6.57 18.44
CA GLY A 360 -15.74 -7.82 18.23
C GLY A 360 -17.13 -7.59 17.63
N LEU A 361 -17.76 -8.68 17.19
CA LEU A 361 -19.09 -8.69 16.56
C LEU A 361 -20.18 -9.27 17.48
N GLY A 362 -19.90 -9.33 18.79
CA GLY A 362 -20.87 -9.80 19.78
C GLY A 362 -22.06 -8.84 19.94
N ASP A 363 -23.13 -9.32 20.55
CA ASP A 363 -24.30 -8.50 20.92
C ASP A 363 -23.93 -7.30 21.77
N ALA A 364 -23.12 -7.48 22.82
CA ALA A 364 -22.67 -6.41 23.70
C ALA A 364 -21.88 -5.29 22.99
N HIS A 365 -21.10 -5.62 21.96
CA HIS A 365 -20.36 -4.63 21.17
C HIS A 365 -21.31 -3.74 20.35
N HIS A 366 -22.34 -4.34 19.73
CA HIS A 366 -23.37 -3.60 19.01
C HIS A 366 -24.26 -2.81 19.97
N GLN A 367 -24.60 -3.40 21.12
CA GLN A 367 -25.39 -2.76 22.16
C GLN A 367 -24.73 -1.45 22.62
N ALA A 368 -23.42 -1.43 22.85
CA ALA A 368 -22.70 -0.23 23.24
C ALA A 368 -22.84 0.93 22.23
N HIS A 369 -22.74 0.62 20.94
CA HIS A 369 -22.96 1.60 19.87
C HIS A 369 -24.39 2.16 19.90
N PHE A 370 -25.39 1.28 20.01
CA PHE A 370 -26.80 1.71 20.03
C PHE A 370 -27.19 2.43 21.31
N ILE A 371 -26.68 2.04 22.47
CA ILE A 371 -26.87 2.77 23.73
C ILE A 371 -26.37 4.21 23.58
N THR A 372 -25.16 4.38 23.02
CA THR A 372 -24.56 5.70 22.80
C THR A 372 -25.44 6.57 21.90
N LEU A 373 -25.98 6.00 20.83
CA LEU A 373 -26.85 6.70 19.89
C LEU A 373 -28.22 7.05 20.52
N MET A 374 -28.86 6.07 21.16
CA MET A 374 -30.18 6.22 21.74
C MET A 374 -30.19 7.17 22.93
N ASN A 375 -29.12 7.23 23.72
CA ASN A 375 -28.99 8.22 24.79
C ASN A 375 -28.97 9.65 24.23
N GLN A 376 -28.33 9.89 23.09
CA GLN A 376 -28.38 11.21 22.44
C GLN A 376 -29.81 11.57 22.04
N ILE A 377 -30.55 10.63 21.42
CA ILE A 377 -31.96 10.83 21.05
C ILE A 377 -32.85 11.05 22.28
N LYS A 378 -32.67 10.25 23.33
CA LYS A 378 -33.42 10.36 24.59
C LYS A 378 -33.21 11.73 25.25
N ASN A 379 -31.99 12.25 25.21
CA ASN A 379 -31.61 13.53 25.81
C ASN A 379 -31.84 14.73 24.89
N ALA A 380 -32.21 14.52 23.62
CA ALA A 380 -32.53 15.59 22.69
C ALA A 380 -33.83 16.31 23.10
N ASP A 381 -33.90 17.60 22.75
CA ASP A 381 -35.09 18.43 22.93
C ASP A 381 -36.14 18.13 21.84
N LEU A 382 -36.72 16.93 21.95
CA LEU A 382 -37.74 16.37 21.07
C LEU A 382 -38.89 15.83 21.93
N ILE A 383 -40.11 15.87 21.39
CA ILE A 383 -41.26 15.23 22.07
C ILE A 383 -41.18 13.71 21.97
N ALA A 384 -41.94 12.99 22.80
CA ALA A 384 -41.86 11.53 22.90
C ALA A 384 -42.09 10.82 21.55
N THR A 385 -43.09 11.27 20.79
CA THR A 385 -43.42 10.70 19.48
C THR A 385 -42.32 10.93 18.44
N GLU A 386 -41.66 12.08 18.48
CA GLU A 386 -40.51 12.40 17.63
C GLU A 386 -39.30 11.51 17.96
N LYS A 387 -39.02 11.29 19.25
CA LYS A 387 -37.96 10.36 19.71
C LYS A 387 -38.23 8.94 19.25
N GLU A 388 -39.48 8.51 19.36
CA GLU A 388 -39.93 7.18 18.92
C GLU A 388 -39.82 6.95 17.42
N LEU A 389 -39.92 8.01 16.63
CA LEU A 389 -39.73 7.96 15.18
C LEU A 389 -38.24 7.95 14.82
N LEU A 390 -37.46 8.86 15.41
CA LEU A 390 -36.04 9.05 15.12
C LEU A 390 -35.18 7.83 15.50
N VAL A 391 -35.57 7.10 16.55
CA VAL A 391 -34.86 5.90 17.01
C VAL A 391 -35.00 4.71 16.05
N CYS A 392 -35.90 4.77 15.07
CA CYS A 392 -36.08 3.69 14.12
C CYS A 392 -34.79 3.45 13.33
N GLN A 393 -34.33 2.19 13.30
CA GLN A 393 -33.07 1.79 12.65
C GLN A 393 -33.32 0.79 11.55
N VAL A 394 -32.51 0.89 10.51
CA VAL A 394 -32.26 -0.14 9.51
C VAL A 394 -30.88 -0.71 9.81
N VAL A 395 -30.83 -2.00 10.13
CA VAL A 395 -29.60 -2.72 10.44
C VAL A 395 -29.42 -3.88 9.47
N ASP A 396 -28.19 -4.37 9.35
CA ASP A 396 -27.93 -5.62 8.64
C ASP A 396 -28.67 -6.81 9.27
N PHE A 397 -28.85 -7.87 8.48
CA PHE A 397 -29.58 -9.06 8.93
C PHE A 397 -28.84 -9.90 10.00
N SER A 398 -27.71 -9.43 10.53
CA SER A 398 -26.96 -10.17 11.55
C SER A 398 -27.75 -10.29 12.87
N ALA A 399 -27.75 -11.49 13.45
CA ALA A 399 -28.48 -11.75 14.69
C ALA A 399 -27.94 -10.94 15.87
N ALA A 400 -26.60 -10.78 15.95
CA ALA A 400 -25.94 -10.04 17.01
C ALA A 400 -26.29 -8.55 17.00
N GLN A 401 -26.34 -7.91 15.81
CA GLN A 401 -26.68 -6.50 15.71
C GLN A 401 -28.16 -6.25 16.03
N LYS A 402 -29.07 -7.12 15.55
CA LYS A 402 -30.49 -7.07 15.92
C LYS A 402 -30.69 -7.20 17.42
N LYS A 403 -30.04 -8.19 18.05
CA LYS A 403 -30.10 -8.42 19.48
C LYS A 403 -29.54 -7.22 20.26
N GLY A 404 -28.35 -6.75 19.87
CA GLY A 404 -27.71 -5.58 20.49
C GLY A 404 -28.56 -4.31 20.38
N PHE A 405 -29.25 -4.09 19.26
CA PHE A 405 -30.21 -2.98 19.12
C PHE A 405 -31.38 -3.11 20.09
N VAL A 406 -32.02 -4.29 20.13
CA VAL A 406 -33.19 -4.53 20.98
C VAL A 406 -32.82 -4.34 22.46
N GLU A 407 -31.70 -4.92 22.90
CA GLU A 407 -31.21 -4.79 24.27
C GLU A 407 -30.84 -3.34 24.60
N ALA A 408 -30.26 -2.58 23.66
CA ALA A 408 -29.99 -1.16 23.85
C ALA A 408 -31.27 -0.34 24.00
N TYR A 409 -32.28 -0.60 23.16
CA TYR A 409 -33.57 0.10 23.22
C TYR A 409 -34.26 -0.13 24.56
N MET A 410 -34.35 -1.39 24.98
CA MET A 410 -34.93 -1.77 26.26
C MET A 410 -34.19 -1.11 27.43
N ALA A 411 -32.85 -1.09 27.39
CA ALA A 411 -32.03 -0.46 28.43
C ALA A 411 -32.21 1.07 28.51
N VAL A 412 -32.21 1.75 27.36
CA VAL A 412 -32.26 3.23 27.32
C VAL A 412 -33.66 3.76 27.59
N PHE A 413 -34.70 3.14 27.04
CA PHE A 413 -36.09 3.61 27.18
C PHE A 413 -36.88 2.92 28.30
N GLY A 414 -36.31 1.90 28.96
CA GLY A 414 -36.98 1.16 30.03
C GLY A 414 -38.13 0.27 29.53
N GLU A 415 -38.13 -0.08 28.25
CA GLU A 415 -39.12 -0.98 27.64
C GLU A 415 -38.88 -2.42 28.08
N ARG A 416 -39.95 -3.13 28.46
CA ARG A 416 -39.90 -4.53 28.88
C ARG A 416 -40.40 -5.49 27.81
N ASP A 417 -41.14 -4.97 26.83
CA ASP A 417 -41.66 -5.74 25.72
C ASP A 417 -40.63 -5.82 24.58
N HIS A 418 -40.05 -7.01 24.42
CA HIS A 418 -39.12 -7.32 23.33
C HIS A 418 -39.70 -7.02 21.94
N ASN A 419 -41.00 -7.27 21.73
CA ASN A 419 -41.61 -7.07 20.42
C ASN A 419 -41.76 -5.60 20.07
N LYS A 420 -42.03 -4.74 21.06
CA LYS A 420 -42.05 -3.28 20.85
C LYS A 420 -40.68 -2.74 20.46
N ALA A 421 -39.62 -3.22 21.12
CA ALA A 421 -38.26 -2.86 20.76
C ALA A 421 -37.92 -3.35 19.34
N LEU A 422 -38.30 -4.59 19.00
CA LEU A 422 -38.09 -5.16 17.67
C LEU A 422 -38.82 -4.38 16.57
N MET A 423 -40.02 -3.87 16.83
CA MET A 423 -40.79 -3.05 15.86
C MET A 423 -40.12 -1.72 15.47
N LYS A 424 -39.12 -1.28 16.24
CA LYS A 424 -38.29 -0.11 15.91
C LYS A 424 -37.20 -0.44 14.89
N LEU A 425 -36.90 -1.73 14.65
CA LEU A 425 -36.12 -2.13 13.49
C LEU A 425 -37.00 -2.14 12.23
N LYS A 426 -36.54 -1.46 11.20
CA LYS A 426 -37.18 -1.36 9.88
C LYS A 426 -36.41 -2.21 8.88
N GLY A 427 -37.14 -2.74 7.90
CA GLY A 427 -36.54 -3.42 6.74
C GLY A 427 -35.97 -2.43 5.74
N CYS A 428 -35.04 -2.90 4.91
CA CYS A 428 -34.51 -2.16 3.76
C CYS A 428 -35.02 -2.79 2.46
N GLN A 429 -35.60 -1.97 1.58
CA GLN A 429 -36.09 -2.40 0.27
C GLN A 429 -34.96 -3.00 -0.57
N GLU A 430 -33.79 -2.38 -0.61
CA GLU A 430 -32.65 -2.87 -1.40
C GLU A 430 -32.18 -4.23 -0.92
N HIS A 431 -32.09 -4.43 0.40
CA HIS A 431 -31.74 -5.73 0.97
C HIS A 431 -32.79 -6.79 0.67
N PHE A 432 -34.08 -6.44 0.73
CA PHE A 432 -35.15 -7.33 0.32
C PHE A 432 -35.01 -7.71 -1.17
N CYS A 433 -34.83 -6.74 -2.06
CA CYS A 433 -34.62 -6.99 -3.49
C CYS A 433 -33.37 -7.84 -3.76
N ALA A 434 -32.28 -7.63 -3.01
CA ALA A 434 -31.08 -8.46 -3.10
C ALA A 434 -31.35 -9.92 -2.67
N SER A 435 -32.09 -10.14 -1.57
CA SER A 435 -32.52 -11.47 -1.14
C SER A 435 -33.41 -12.15 -2.19
N VAL A 436 -34.34 -11.40 -2.79
CA VAL A 436 -35.18 -11.89 -3.90
C VAL A 436 -34.30 -12.31 -5.09
N MET A 437 -33.31 -11.50 -5.46
CA MET A 437 -32.39 -11.85 -6.55
C MET A 437 -31.55 -13.10 -6.25
N GLN A 438 -31.10 -13.28 -5.01
CA GLN A 438 -30.36 -14.46 -4.61
C GLN A 438 -31.22 -15.74 -4.70
N ILE A 439 -32.44 -15.69 -4.19
CA ILE A 439 -33.38 -16.83 -4.23
C ILE A 439 -33.80 -17.12 -5.68
N LYS A 440 -34.03 -16.08 -6.48
CA LYS A 440 -34.37 -16.17 -7.91
C LYS A 440 -33.37 -17.03 -8.70
N HIS A 441 -32.08 -16.93 -8.39
CA HIS A 441 -31.03 -17.70 -9.06
C HIS A 441 -30.84 -19.12 -8.52
N ASN A 442 -31.49 -19.48 -7.40
CA ASN A 442 -31.39 -20.81 -6.83
C ASN A 442 -32.40 -21.77 -7.47
N GLN A 443 -31.92 -22.53 -8.46
CA GLN A 443 -32.74 -23.47 -9.23
C GLN A 443 -33.33 -24.64 -8.42
N SER A 444 -32.85 -24.88 -7.19
CA SER A 444 -33.45 -25.90 -6.30
C SER A 444 -34.74 -25.41 -5.63
N ILE A 445 -34.88 -24.08 -5.50
CA ILE A 445 -36.02 -23.39 -4.89
C ILE A 445 -36.97 -22.88 -5.99
N ILE A 446 -36.43 -22.20 -7.00
CA ILE A 446 -37.19 -21.59 -8.10
C ILE A 446 -36.90 -22.36 -9.39
N ASN A 447 -37.94 -22.98 -9.96
CA ASN A 447 -37.80 -23.74 -11.20
C ASN A 447 -37.37 -22.82 -12.38
N ALA A 448 -36.57 -23.38 -13.28
CA ALA A 448 -36.14 -22.69 -14.51
C ALA A 448 -37.34 -22.21 -15.34
N GLY A 449 -37.33 -20.95 -15.76
CA GLY A 449 -38.41 -20.29 -16.51
C GLY A 449 -39.45 -19.56 -15.64
N SER A 450 -39.42 -19.71 -14.32
CA SER A 450 -40.34 -19.03 -13.38
C SER A 450 -39.69 -17.85 -12.65
N GLU A 451 -38.45 -17.50 -12.97
CA GLU A 451 -37.63 -16.52 -12.25
C GLU A 451 -38.23 -15.10 -12.30
N VAL A 452 -38.78 -14.74 -13.47
CA VAL A 452 -39.42 -13.42 -13.67
C VAL A 452 -40.72 -13.32 -12.89
N LEU A 453 -41.49 -14.41 -12.83
CA LEU A 453 -42.75 -14.47 -12.08
C LEU A 453 -42.49 -14.39 -10.58
N PHE A 454 -41.51 -15.14 -10.07
CA PHE A 454 -41.11 -15.08 -8.66
C PHE A 454 -40.68 -13.66 -8.26
N GLN A 455 -39.80 -13.03 -9.04
CA GLN A 455 -39.35 -11.68 -8.76
C GLN A 455 -40.50 -10.67 -8.74
N LYS A 456 -41.45 -10.79 -9.69
CA LYS A 456 -42.62 -9.90 -9.76
C LYS A 456 -43.49 -10.04 -8.51
N LEU A 457 -43.81 -11.27 -8.11
CA LEU A 457 -44.66 -11.53 -6.94
C LEU A 457 -43.97 -11.16 -5.62
N ALA A 458 -42.66 -11.44 -5.50
CA ALA A 458 -41.90 -11.06 -4.33
C ALA A 458 -41.79 -9.53 -4.19
N ASN A 459 -41.50 -8.81 -5.27
CA ASN A 459 -41.48 -7.34 -5.24
C ASN A 459 -42.86 -6.75 -4.91
N ALA A 460 -43.94 -7.41 -5.35
CA ALA A 460 -45.29 -6.98 -5.02
C ALA A 460 -45.62 -7.06 -3.52
N LEU A 461 -44.82 -7.75 -2.69
CA LEU A 461 -44.97 -7.74 -1.22
C LEU A 461 -44.65 -6.36 -0.60
N LEU A 462 -43.95 -5.49 -1.34
CA LEU A 462 -43.63 -4.13 -0.88
C LEU A 462 -44.75 -3.12 -1.18
N ASP A 463 -45.69 -3.46 -2.07
CA ASP A 463 -46.74 -2.52 -2.46
C ASP A 463 -47.76 -2.36 -1.31
N PRO A 464 -48.29 -1.14 -1.07
CA PRO A 464 -49.32 -0.94 -0.06
C PRO A 464 -50.62 -1.66 -0.45
N ASP A 465 -51.37 -2.14 0.55
CA ASP A 465 -52.70 -2.72 0.34
C ASP A 465 -53.62 -1.69 -0.33
N GLN A 466 -54.31 -2.11 -1.38
CA GLN A 466 -55.27 -1.29 -2.12
C GLN A 466 -56.70 -1.69 -1.75
N PRO A 467 -57.68 -0.76 -1.69
CA PRO A 467 -59.06 -1.05 -1.27
C PRO A 467 -59.76 -2.20 -2.02
N ASN A 468 -59.36 -2.44 -3.28
CA ASN A 468 -59.89 -3.49 -4.14
C ASN A 468 -58.79 -4.43 -4.69
N GLY A 469 -57.60 -4.41 -4.07
CA GLY A 469 -56.47 -5.24 -4.46
C GLY A 469 -56.23 -6.42 -3.52
N PRO A 470 -55.31 -7.32 -3.85
CA PRO A 470 -54.93 -8.39 -2.95
C PRO A 470 -54.21 -7.83 -1.72
N THR A 471 -54.56 -8.31 -0.54
CA THR A 471 -53.89 -7.93 0.72
C THR A 471 -52.46 -8.47 0.78
N LEU A 472 -51.65 -7.98 1.72
CA LEU A 472 -50.30 -8.52 1.96
C LEU A 472 -50.34 -10.04 2.21
N ASP A 473 -51.26 -10.52 3.05
CA ASP A 473 -51.41 -11.94 3.36
C ASP A 473 -51.78 -12.74 2.10
N GLN A 474 -52.72 -12.23 1.28
CA GLN A 474 -53.09 -12.89 0.02
C GLN A 474 -51.93 -12.94 -0.99
N ARG A 475 -51.09 -11.90 -1.03
CA ARG A 475 -49.89 -11.88 -1.88
C ARG A 475 -48.83 -12.86 -1.37
N PHE A 476 -48.68 -12.99 -0.04
CA PHE A 476 -47.83 -14.01 0.58
C PHE A 476 -48.33 -15.42 0.27
N ASP A 477 -49.62 -15.67 0.43
CA ASP A 477 -50.26 -16.96 0.14
C ASP A 477 -50.08 -17.35 -1.34
N ASP A 478 -50.28 -16.41 -2.28
CA ASP A 478 -50.07 -16.65 -3.71
C ASP A 478 -48.59 -16.97 -4.02
N LEU A 479 -47.65 -16.26 -3.38
CA LEU A 479 -46.23 -16.51 -3.54
C LEU A 479 -45.84 -17.90 -3.01
N ILE A 480 -46.29 -18.27 -1.81
CA ILE A 480 -46.02 -19.59 -1.20
C ILE A 480 -46.68 -20.70 -2.01
N TRP A 481 -47.91 -20.49 -2.48
CA TRP A 481 -48.63 -21.48 -3.29
C TRP A 481 -47.90 -21.78 -4.62
N LYS A 482 -47.37 -20.76 -5.29
CA LYS A 482 -46.61 -20.93 -6.54
C LYS A 482 -45.18 -21.40 -6.31
N PHE A 483 -44.57 -21.03 -5.18
CA PHE A 483 -43.18 -21.31 -4.85
C PHE A 483 -43.03 -21.89 -3.43
N PRO A 484 -43.56 -23.10 -3.16
CA PRO A 484 -43.62 -23.66 -1.81
C PRO A 484 -42.25 -23.94 -1.19
N ARG A 485 -41.19 -24.03 -2.00
CA ARG A 485 -39.81 -24.20 -1.52
C ARG A 485 -39.12 -22.90 -1.10
N ALA A 486 -39.76 -21.76 -1.33
CA ALA A 486 -39.24 -20.42 -1.00
C ALA A 486 -39.74 -19.90 0.36
N GLN A 487 -40.46 -20.73 1.13
CA GLN A 487 -40.99 -20.41 2.45
C GLN A 487 -39.91 -20.30 3.52
#